data_AF-A0ABD3QNR4-F1
#
_entry.id   AF-A0ABD3QNR4-F1
#
_cell.length_a   1.000
_cell.length_b   1.000
_cell.length_c   1.000
_cell.angle_alpha   90.00
_cell.angle_beta   90.00
_cell.angle_gamma   90.00
#
_symmetry.space_group_name_H-M   'P 1'
#
loop_
_entity.id
_entity.type
_entity.pdbx_description
1 polymer ?
#
loop_
_entity_poly.entity_id
_entity_poly.type
_entity_poly.pdbx_seq_one_letter_code
_entity_poly.pdbx_strand_id
1 'polypeptide(L)'
;MLSRIASLVLLAVVVPSAAFQTFLPKISLPFAQPPKQSNAAVEIENQLLTLIESGDKRLDNSAEIASLVAQLESTPSIPRPAIAPEIYGRWRLLQTTNADTASPIQRKAVDTTKFAIFQDIVVAEDDENKLLVKQIVKFSEQNELCVDALASTPAYPVAELTEREGSGKILGLNILGVSLVGEEAAEDVDRPDCRIKFVFDEGNFNFGGFKIPYPVPFRSPLFRDAVKGWIDVTYLSDRLRISRGNKGTTFILKKEY
;
A
#
# COMPACT_ATOMS: atom_id res chain seq x y z
N MET A 1 -32.06 48.56 37.57
CA MET A 1 -30.60 48.37 37.54
C MET A 1 -30.27 47.03 38.19
N LEU A 2 -29.72 46.09 37.40
CA LEU A 2 -28.89 44.90 37.73
C LEU A 2 -29.19 44.13 39.05
N SER A 3 -29.73 42.90 39.00
CA SER A 3 -29.04 41.61 38.75
C SER A 3 -28.12 41.13 39.89
N ARG A 4 -28.44 39.96 40.48
CA ARG A 4 -27.56 38.77 40.69
C ARG A 4 -28.27 37.72 41.57
N ILE A 5 -28.79 36.64 40.98
CA ILE A 5 -28.19 35.28 40.85
C ILE A 5 -28.25 34.47 42.17
N ALA A 6 -29.18 33.51 42.18
CA ALA A 6 -29.38 32.52 43.22
C ALA A 6 -28.40 31.34 43.08
N SER A 7 -27.82 30.92 44.21
CA SER A 7 -27.01 29.70 44.31
C SER A 7 -27.92 28.52 44.67
N LEU A 8 -27.93 27.46 43.86
CA LEU A 8 -28.56 26.19 44.20
C LEU A 8 -27.48 25.11 44.30
N VAL A 9 -27.33 24.57 45.50
CA VAL A 9 -26.47 23.45 45.85
C VAL A 9 -27.11 22.17 45.31
N LEU A 10 -26.39 21.43 44.46
CA LEU A 10 -26.81 20.09 44.00
C LEU A 10 -25.95 19.03 44.68
N LEU A 11 -26.61 18.19 45.48
CA LEU A 11 -26.05 17.07 46.22
C LEU A 11 -25.72 15.93 45.24
N ALA A 12 -24.45 15.50 45.22
CA ALA A 12 -23.99 14.39 44.39
C ALA A 12 -24.42 13.04 45.00
N VAL A 13 -25.20 12.26 44.25
CA VAL A 13 -25.44 10.83 44.54
C VAL A 13 -24.47 10.03 43.66
N VAL A 14 -23.51 9.36 44.30
CA VAL A 14 -22.60 8.41 43.68
C VAL A 14 -23.31 7.06 43.56
N VAL A 15 -23.47 6.55 42.34
CA VAL A 15 -23.90 5.17 42.07
C VAL A 15 -22.72 4.42 41.44
N PRO A 16 -22.34 3.23 41.94
CA PRO A 16 -21.23 2.46 41.38
C PRO A 16 -21.66 1.79 40.07
N SER A 17 -20.99 2.13 38.97
CA SER A 17 -21.26 1.60 37.64
C SER A 17 -20.60 0.23 37.48
N ALA A 18 -21.40 -0.83 37.67
CA ALA A 18 -21.05 -2.18 37.25
C ALA A 18 -21.69 -2.47 35.88
N ALA A 19 -20.85 -2.89 34.94
CA ALA A 19 -21.17 -3.67 33.74
C ALA A 19 -22.38 -3.20 32.90
N PHE A 20 -22.13 -2.27 31.97
CA PHE A 20 -22.93 -2.16 30.76
C PHE A 20 -22.05 -2.58 29.57
N GLN A 21 -22.07 -3.87 29.24
CA GLN A 21 -21.70 -4.33 27.91
C GLN A 21 -22.81 -3.88 26.96
N THR A 22 -22.54 -2.85 26.18
CA THR A 22 -23.42 -2.40 25.10
C THR A 22 -23.42 -3.44 23.98
N PHE A 23 -24.44 -4.31 23.98
CA PHE A 23 -24.89 -4.99 22.78
C PHE A 23 -25.44 -3.94 21.81
N LEU A 24 -24.58 -3.41 20.94
CA LEU A 24 -25.02 -2.66 19.77
C LEU A 24 -25.33 -3.65 18.65
N PRO A 25 -26.55 -3.69 18.09
CA PRO A 25 -26.80 -4.44 16.88
C PRO A 25 -25.98 -3.83 15.74
N LYS A 26 -25.29 -4.69 14.97
CA LYS A 26 -24.64 -4.30 13.71
C LYS A 26 -25.72 -3.85 12.73
N ILE A 27 -26.04 -2.55 12.74
CA ILE A 27 -26.85 -1.92 11.70
C ILE A 27 -25.95 -1.84 10.47
N SER A 28 -26.20 -2.71 9.49
CA SER A 28 -25.64 -2.59 8.16
C SER A 28 -26.22 -1.34 7.51
N LEU A 29 -25.51 -0.22 7.62
CA LEU A 29 -25.76 0.95 6.80
C LEU A 29 -25.61 0.53 5.33
N PRO A 30 -26.48 0.98 4.41
CA PRO A 30 -26.27 0.76 2.99
C PRO A 30 -24.92 1.38 2.63
N PHE A 31 -24.02 0.56 2.08
CA PHE A 31 -22.75 1.02 1.52
C PHE A 31 -23.05 2.20 0.59
N ALA A 32 -22.62 3.40 0.97
CA ALA A 32 -22.62 4.52 0.05
C ALA A 32 -21.80 4.09 -1.17
N GLN A 33 -22.42 4.14 -2.36
CA GLN A 33 -21.67 3.86 -3.58
C GLN A 33 -20.44 4.79 -3.60
N PRO A 34 -19.25 4.27 -3.93
CA PRO A 34 -18.06 5.11 -4.01
C PRO A 34 -18.37 6.30 -4.92
N PRO A 35 -17.82 7.49 -4.62
CA PRO A 35 -18.05 8.65 -5.46
C PRO A 35 -17.67 8.28 -6.90
N LYS A 36 -18.66 8.31 -7.80
CA LYS A 36 -18.45 7.97 -9.20
C LYS A 36 -17.38 8.92 -9.73
N GLN A 37 -16.27 8.33 -10.17
CA GLN A 37 -15.10 9.06 -10.62
C GLN A 37 -15.50 10.08 -11.69
N SER A 38 -14.94 11.29 -11.61
CA SER A 38 -15.32 12.35 -12.54
C SER A 38 -14.94 11.96 -13.97
N ASN A 39 -15.75 12.36 -14.96
CA ASN A 39 -15.43 12.08 -16.37
C ASN A 39 -14.03 12.59 -16.77
N ALA A 40 -13.56 13.68 -16.15
CA ALA A 40 -12.22 14.21 -16.38
C ALA A 40 -11.12 13.27 -15.85
N ALA A 41 -11.27 12.71 -14.66
CA ALA A 41 -10.29 11.77 -14.10
C ALA A 41 -10.22 10.47 -14.94
N VAL A 42 -11.37 9.96 -15.38
CA VAL A 42 -11.44 8.78 -16.26
C VAL A 42 -10.70 9.02 -17.58
N GLU A 43 -10.82 10.22 -18.15
CA GLU A 43 -10.12 10.60 -19.38
C GLU A 43 -8.60 10.63 -19.17
N ILE A 44 -8.12 11.22 -18.08
CA ILE A 44 -6.68 11.27 -17.76
C ILE A 44 -6.13 9.84 -17.53
N GLU A 45 -6.87 8.98 -16.84
CA GLU A 45 -6.51 7.57 -16.68
C GLU A 45 -6.42 6.84 -18.03
N ASN A 46 -7.36 7.08 -18.96
CA ASN A 46 -7.32 6.48 -20.30
C ASN A 46 -6.08 6.93 -21.07
N GLN A 47 -5.74 8.21 -21.00
CA GLN A 47 -4.54 8.77 -21.62
C GLN A 47 -3.28 8.13 -21.04
N LEU A 48 -3.21 7.99 -19.71
CA LEU A 48 -2.08 7.35 -19.03
C LEU A 48 -1.93 5.88 -19.42
N LEU A 49 -3.04 5.12 -19.42
CA LEU A 49 -3.03 3.71 -19.80
C LEU A 49 -2.60 3.52 -21.26
N THR A 50 -3.16 4.32 -22.17
CA THR A 50 -2.81 4.28 -23.60
C THR A 50 -1.33 4.59 -23.81
N LEU A 51 -0.81 5.60 -23.10
CA LEU A 51 0.60 5.98 -23.19
C LEU A 51 1.51 4.84 -22.71
N ILE A 52 1.21 4.22 -21.57
CA ILE A 52 1.99 3.10 -21.04
C ILE A 52 1.93 1.88 -21.96
N GLU A 53 0.74 1.56 -22.49
CA GLU A 53 0.55 0.43 -23.42
C GLU A 53 1.26 0.64 -24.76
N SER A 54 1.46 1.89 -25.19
CA SER A 54 2.23 2.23 -26.39
C SER A 54 3.75 2.23 -26.20
N GLY A 55 4.22 2.24 -24.95
CA GLY A 55 5.64 2.30 -24.61
C GLY A 55 6.31 0.92 -24.58
N ASP A 56 7.59 0.86 -24.98
CA ASP A 56 8.34 -0.40 -25.06
C ASP A 56 8.92 -0.86 -23.69
N LYS A 57 8.93 0.00 -22.66
CA LYS A 57 9.65 -0.26 -21.39
C LYS A 57 8.89 0.18 -20.14
N ARG A 58 8.81 -0.75 -19.16
CA ARG A 58 8.20 -0.55 -17.84
C ARG A 58 8.91 0.49 -16.95
N LEU A 59 10.19 0.76 -17.23
CA LEU A 59 11.05 1.69 -16.48
C LEU A 59 11.19 3.07 -17.15
N ASP A 60 10.46 3.34 -18.24
CA ASP A 60 10.64 4.59 -18.97
C ASP A 60 10.09 5.77 -18.16
N ASN A 61 10.98 6.67 -17.74
CA ASN A 61 10.62 7.87 -16.97
C ASN A 61 10.22 8.98 -17.95
N SER A 62 9.07 8.84 -18.61
CA SER A 62 8.52 9.85 -19.53
C SER A 62 8.01 11.07 -18.75
N ALA A 63 8.32 12.27 -19.24
CA ALA A 63 7.81 13.52 -18.68
C ALA A 63 6.27 13.60 -18.79
N GLU A 64 5.72 13.01 -19.85
CA GLU A 64 4.28 12.90 -20.09
C GLU A 64 3.61 11.97 -19.07
N ILE A 65 4.19 10.80 -18.79
CA ILE A 65 3.71 9.89 -17.73
C ILE A 65 3.72 10.61 -16.39
N ALA A 66 4.82 11.29 -16.05
CA ALA A 66 4.93 12.05 -14.81
C ALA A 66 3.88 13.17 -14.71
N SER A 67 3.60 13.87 -15.81
CA SER A 67 2.57 14.91 -15.89
C SER A 67 1.16 14.33 -15.68
N LEU A 68 0.83 13.22 -16.33
CA LEU A 68 -0.48 12.56 -16.16
C LEU A 68 -0.66 12.00 -14.74
N VAL A 69 0.38 11.44 -14.14
CA VAL A 69 0.38 11.01 -12.74
C VAL A 69 0.09 12.19 -11.80
N ALA A 70 0.79 13.32 -11.98
CA ALA A 70 0.57 14.51 -11.15
C ALA A 70 -0.85 15.06 -11.30
N GLN A 71 -1.39 15.07 -12.51
CA GLN A 71 -2.78 15.45 -12.76
C GLN A 71 -3.76 14.52 -12.00
N LEU A 72 -3.60 13.20 -12.09
CA LEU A 72 -4.44 12.24 -11.36
C LEU A 72 -4.35 12.44 -9.83
N GLU A 73 -3.14 12.62 -9.30
CA GLU A 73 -2.92 12.88 -7.87
C GLU A 73 -3.61 14.18 -7.38
N SER A 74 -3.88 15.12 -8.29
CA SER A 74 -4.66 16.36 -8.00
C SER A 74 -6.17 16.23 -8.19
N THR A 75 -6.66 15.11 -8.74
CA THR A 75 -8.10 14.84 -8.89
C THR A 75 -8.66 14.13 -7.66
N PRO A 76 -9.99 14.18 -7.42
CA PRO A 76 -10.60 13.39 -6.36
C PRO A 76 -10.30 11.88 -6.52
N SER A 77 -9.64 11.31 -5.51
CA SER A 77 -9.36 9.87 -5.37
C SER A 77 -10.37 9.25 -4.40
N ILE A 78 -10.50 7.92 -4.40
CA ILE A 78 -11.18 7.20 -3.32
C ILE A 78 -10.53 7.60 -1.98
N PRO A 79 -11.32 8.05 -0.99
CA PRO A 79 -10.79 8.52 0.29
C PRO A 79 -10.30 7.37 1.15
N ARG A 80 -9.30 7.64 2.01
CA ARG A 80 -8.71 6.66 2.94
C ARG A 80 -8.27 5.36 2.22
N PRO A 81 -7.45 5.46 1.16
CA PRO A 81 -7.30 4.39 0.18
C PRO A 81 -6.65 3.12 0.72
N ALA A 82 -5.86 3.18 1.79
CA ALA A 82 -5.24 1.98 2.40
C ALA A 82 -6.24 1.10 3.17
N ILE A 83 -7.43 1.61 3.46
CA ILE A 83 -8.49 0.85 4.15
C ILE A 83 -9.77 0.72 3.30
N ALA A 84 -9.79 1.30 2.10
CA ALA A 84 -10.93 1.25 1.20
C ALA A 84 -11.12 -0.15 0.61
N PRO A 85 -12.36 -0.65 0.42
CA PRO A 85 -12.61 -1.97 -0.19
C PRO A 85 -11.93 -2.17 -1.54
N GLU A 86 -11.79 -1.12 -2.33
CA GLU A 86 -11.24 -1.13 -3.67
C GLU A 86 -9.75 -1.48 -3.68
N ILE A 87 -9.03 -1.34 -2.55
CA ILE A 87 -7.61 -1.67 -2.47
C ILE A 87 -7.36 -3.19 -2.53
N TYR A 88 -8.30 -4.03 -2.08
CA TYR A 88 -8.11 -5.48 -1.96
C TYR A 88 -8.26 -6.20 -3.30
N GLY A 89 -7.46 -7.24 -3.53
CA GLY A 89 -7.46 -8.03 -4.75
C GLY A 89 -6.16 -7.89 -5.54
N ARG A 90 -6.21 -8.31 -6.80
CA ARG A 90 -5.02 -8.38 -7.68
C ARG A 90 -4.82 -7.09 -8.47
N TRP A 91 -3.59 -6.60 -8.44
CA TRP A 91 -3.15 -5.42 -9.17
C TRP A 91 -1.98 -5.74 -10.07
N ARG A 92 -2.09 -5.48 -11.37
CA ARG A 92 -0.99 -5.65 -12.33
C ARG A 92 -0.14 -4.39 -12.39
N LEU A 93 1.18 -4.55 -12.25
CA LEU A 93 2.13 -3.45 -12.41
C LEU A 93 2.31 -3.13 -13.90
N LEU A 94 1.90 -1.92 -14.28
CA LEU A 94 2.03 -1.41 -15.65
C LEU A 94 3.35 -0.67 -15.84
N GLN A 95 3.63 0.31 -14.96
CA GLN A 95 4.80 1.17 -15.02
C GLN A 95 5.39 1.34 -13.62
N THR A 96 6.72 1.49 -13.52
CA THR A 96 7.34 1.99 -12.30
C THR A 96 8.58 2.82 -12.61
N THR A 97 8.85 3.84 -11.80
CA THR A 97 10.09 4.60 -11.95
C THR A 97 11.26 3.81 -11.37
N ASN A 98 12.43 3.92 -12.00
CA ASN A 98 13.65 3.42 -11.38
C ASN A 98 14.14 4.46 -10.38
N ALA A 99 14.13 4.13 -9.09
CA ALA A 99 14.84 4.96 -8.11
C ALA A 99 16.33 4.61 -8.15
N ASP A 100 17.21 5.61 -8.06
CA ASP A 100 18.66 5.42 -7.92
C ASP A 100 19.04 4.53 -6.72
N THR A 101 18.09 4.41 -5.79
CA THR A 101 18.14 3.61 -4.58
C THR A 101 17.74 2.15 -4.78
N ALA A 102 17.23 1.71 -5.93
CA ALA A 102 16.82 0.31 -6.16
C ALA A 102 18.02 -0.64 -6.28
N SER A 103 17.85 -1.94 -5.97
CA SER A 103 18.92 -2.93 -6.15
C SER A 103 19.07 -3.38 -7.62
N PRO A 104 20.25 -3.86 -8.05
CA PRO A 104 20.45 -4.33 -9.43
C PRO A 104 19.50 -5.45 -9.88
N ILE A 105 19.18 -6.39 -8.96
CA ILE A 105 18.28 -7.52 -9.25
C ILE A 105 16.85 -7.01 -9.45
N GLN A 106 16.39 -6.07 -8.61
CA GLN A 106 15.09 -5.43 -8.77
C GLN A 106 15.00 -4.70 -10.11
N ARG A 107 16.03 -3.92 -10.47
CA ARG A 107 16.07 -3.25 -11.77
C ARG A 107 15.94 -4.24 -12.91
N LYS A 108 16.73 -5.33 -12.90
CA LYS A 108 16.74 -6.30 -13.99
C LYS A 108 15.39 -7.03 -14.16
N ALA A 109 14.72 -7.37 -13.07
CA ALA A 109 13.41 -8.05 -13.13
C ALA A 109 12.29 -7.10 -13.59
N VAL A 110 12.34 -5.84 -13.18
CA VAL A 110 11.31 -4.84 -13.49
C VAL A 110 11.46 -4.29 -14.91
N ASP A 111 12.69 -4.12 -15.40
CA ASP A 111 13.03 -3.60 -16.74
C ASP A 111 12.49 -4.47 -17.88
N THR A 112 12.30 -5.77 -17.65
CA THR A 112 11.81 -6.68 -18.69
C THR A 112 10.28 -6.63 -18.76
N THR A 113 9.73 -6.06 -19.82
CA THR A 113 8.28 -6.17 -20.17
C THR A 113 7.81 -7.62 -20.36
N LYS A 114 8.75 -8.56 -20.51
CA LYS A 114 8.52 -9.99 -20.71
C LYS A 114 7.77 -10.70 -19.59
N PHE A 115 7.81 -10.18 -18.37
CA PHE A 115 7.14 -10.79 -17.23
C PHE A 115 5.98 -9.93 -16.75
N ALA A 116 4.85 -10.58 -16.48
CA ALA A 116 3.73 -9.95 -15.81
C ALA A 116 4.03 -9.91 -14.31
N ILE A 117 3.91 -8.72 -13.71
CA ILE A 117 4.19 -8.48 -12.31
C ILE A 117 2.86 -8.09 -11.66
N PHE A 118 2.51 -8.74 -10.56
CA PHE A 118 1.29 -8.50 -9.81
C PHE A 118 1.60 -8.19 -8.35
N GLN A 119 0.67 -7.48 -7.75
CA GLN A 119 0.60 -7.29 -6.31
C GLN A 119 -0.82 -7.66 -5.85
N ASP A 120 -0.93 -8.70 -5.04
CA ASP A 120 -2.20 -9.06 -4.42
C ASP A 120 -2.25 -8.47 -3.01
N ILE A 121 -3.33 -7.76 -2.69
CA ILE A 121 -3.60 -7.26 -1.34
C ILE A 121 -4.80 -8.04 -0.80
N VAL A 122 -4.57 -8.93 0.15
CA VAL A 122 -5.58 -9.88 0.62
C VAL A 122 -5.51 -10.06 2.13
N VAL A 123 -6.65 -10.30 2.75
CA VAL A 123 -6.70 -10.80 4.13
C VAL A 123 -6.22 -12.25 4.13
N ALA A 124 -5.41 -12.64 5.11
CA ALA A 124 -4.88 -13.98 5.20
C ALA A 124 -6.00 -15.00 5.43
N GLU A 125 -5.92 -16.15 4.76
CA GLU A 125 -6.92 -17.22 4.87
C GLU A 125 -6.93 -17.85 6.27
N ASP A 126 -5.80 -17.84 6.95
CA ASP A 126 -5.58 -18.43 8.28
C ASP A 126 -5.82 -17.44 9.44
N ASP A 127 -5.90 -16.14 9.16
CA ASP A 127 -6.10 -15.09 10.17
C ASP A 127 -6.79 -13.85 9.57
N GLU A 128 -8.05 -13.64 9.95
CA GLU A 128 -8.86 -12.50 9.48
C GLU A 128 -8.33 -11.13 9.93
N ASN A 129 -7.40 -11.08 10.89
CA ASN A 129 -6.78 -9.83 11.36
C ASN A 129 -5.45 -9.55 10.66
N LYS A 130 -5.02 -10.40 9.74
CA LYS A 130 -3.72 -10.32 9.08
C LYS A 130 -3.88 -9.92 7.63
N LEU A 131 -3.27 -8.82 7.24
CA LEU A 131 -3.21 -8.37 5.86
C LEU A 131 -1.91 -8.84 5.21
N LEU A 132 -2.01 -9.37 3.99
CA LEU A 132 -0.89 -9.80 3.17
C LEU A 132 -0.79 -8.95 1.91
N VAL A 133 0.44 -8.57 1.56
CA VAL A 133 0.80 -8.04 0.26
C VAL A 133 1.69 -9.07 -0.42
N LYS A 134 1.22 -9.68 -1.50
CA LYS A 134 1.96 -10.71 -2.25
C LYS A 134 2.51 -10.10 -3.53
N GLN A 135 3.83 -10.04 -3.66
CA GLN A 135 4.50 -9.62 -4.87
C GLN A 135 4.76 -10.83 -5.76
N ILE A 136 4.10 -10.87 -6.92
CA ILE A 136 4.13 -12.03 -7.82
C ILE A 136 4.80 -11.62 -9.14
N VAL A 137 5.77 -12.41 -9.59
CA VAL A 137 6.38 -12.30 -10.92
C VAL A 137 6.08 -13.57 -11.69
N LYS A 138 5.24 -13.48 -12.72
CA LYS A 138 4.88 -14.60 -13.59
C LYS A 138 5.92 -14.76 -14.69
N PHE A 139 6.59 -15.91 -14.71
CA PHE A 139 7.47 -16.32 -15.80
C PHE A 139 6.70 -17.03 -16.91
N SER A 140 5.64 -17.75 -16.54
CA SER A 140 4.62 -18.34 -17.41
C SER A 140 3.34 -18.54 -16.60
N GLU A 141 2.31 -19.17 -17.18
CA GLU A 141 1.08 -19.52 -16.46
C GLU A 141 1.33 -20.37 -15.20
N GLN A 142 2.27 -21.32 -15.29
CA GLN A 142 2.57 -22.29 -14.23
C GLN A 142 3.83 -21.97 -13.42
N ASN A 143 4.60 -20.97 -13.83
CA ASN A 143 5.90 -20.66 -13.22
C ASN A 143 5.92 -19.23 -12.69
N GLU A 144 6.23 -19.07 -11.40
CA GLU A 144 6.22 -17.76 -10.74
C GLU A 144 7.20 -17.66 -9.58
N LEU A 145 7.57 -16.42 -9.25
CA LEU A 145 8.13 -16.05 -7.95
C LEU A 145 7.05 -15.31 -7.18
N CYS A 146 6.70 -15.79 -5.98
CA CYS A 146 5.82 -15.10 -5.05
C CYS A 146 6.61 -14.71 -3.81
N VAL A 147 6.57 -13.44 -3.43
CA VAL A 147 7.15 -12.93 -2.18
C VAL A 147 6.03 -12.31 -1.36
N ASP A 148 5.77 -12.90 -0.20
CA ASP A 148 4.76 -12.47 0.74
C ASP A 148 5.34 -11.45 1.71
N ALA A 149 4.57 -10.40 1.98
CA ALA A 149 4.83 -9.44 3.02
C ALA A 149 3.63 -9.34 3.95
N LEU A 150 3.90 -9.25 5.25
CA LEU A 150 2.90 -8.80 6.21
C LEU A 150 2.68 -7.31 5.97
N ALA A 151 1.42 -6.87 5.97
CA ALA A 151 1.07 -5.49 5.77
C ALA A 151 0.34 -4.92 6.99
N SER A 152 0.64 -3.67 7.32
CA SER A 152 -0.04 -2.90 8.35
C SER A 152 -0.75 -1.72 7.72
N THR A 153 -2.03 -1.59 8.04
CA THR A 153 -2.85 -0.41 7.80
C THR A 153 -3.59 -0.07 9.08
N PRO A 154 -4.27 1.08 9.18
CA PRO A 154 -5.12 1.39 10.34
C PRO A 154 -6.21 0.35 10.60
N ALA A 155 -6.70 -0.35 9.56
CA ALA A 155 -7.69 -1.42 9.68
C ALA A 155 -7.08 -2.77 10.10
N TYR A 156 -5.81 -3.01 9.77
CA TYR A 156 -5.07 -4.24 10.08
C TYR A 156 -3.71 -3.89 10.71
N PRO A 157 -3.67 -3.45 11.98
CA PRO A 157 -2.44 -3.01 12.62
C PRO A 157 -1.51 -4.19 12.94
N VAL A 158 -0.23 -4.06 12.59
CA VAL A 158 0.80 -5.05 12.93
C VAL A 158 1.84 -4.39 13.84
N ALA A 159 1.94 -4.83 15.09
CA ALA A 159 2.76 -4.19 16.12
C ALA A 159 4.27 -4.15 15.79
N GLU A 160 4.80 -5.14 15.05
CA GLU A 160 6.21 -5.16 14.63
C GLU A 160 6.53 -4.20 13.46
N LEU A 161 5.51 -3.70 12.77
CA LEU A 161 5.64 -2.77 11.64
C LEU A 161 5.71 -1.32 12.10
N THR A 162 6.75 -1.04 12.86
CA THR A 162 7.21 0.31 13.17
C THR A 162 7.88 0.96 11.97
N GLU A 163 8.06 2.27 12.03
CA GLU A 163 8.94 2.95 11.07
C GLU A 163 10.34 2.32 11.09
N ARG A 164 10.96 2.36 9.92
CA ARG A 164 12.26 1.77 9.67
C ARG A 164 13.34 2.66 10.30
N GLU A 165 14.23 2.07 11.08
CA GLU A 165 15.28 2.82 11.79
C GLU A 165 16.55 2.96 10.93
N GLY A 166 16.84 1.97 10.07
CA GLY A 166 18.05 1.94 9.24
C GLY A 166 17.82 2.31 7.77
N SER A 167 18.81 2.92 7.13
CA SER A 167 18.73 3.39 5.73
C SER A 167 18.44 2.33 4.66
N GLY A 168 18.72 1.03 4.87
CA GLY A 168 18.82 0.11 3.72
C GLY A 168 20.05 -0.77 3.71
N LYS A 169 21.15 -0.22 4.21
CA LYS A 169 22.49 -0.74 4.00
C LYS A 169 22.73 -1.96 4.88
N ILE A 170 22.94 -3.11 4.25
CA ILE A 170 23.40 -4.32 4.91
C ILE A 170 24.91 -4.37 4.72
N LEU A 171 25.69 -4.29 5.80
CA LEU A 171 27.16 -4.28 5.77
C LEU A 171 27.76 -3.17 4.86
N GLY A 172 27.12 -2.00 4.80
CA GLY A 172 27.55 -0.89 3.95
C GLY A 172 27.16 -1.01 2.47
N LEU A 173 26.49 -2.10 2.08
CA LEU A 173 26.08 -2.38 0.70
C LEU A 173 24.57 -2.14 0.50
N ASN A 174 24.21 -1.56 -0.66
CA ASN A 174 22.83 -1.31 -1.07
C ASN A 174 22.20 -2.56 -1.73
N ILE A 175 22.07 -3.65 -0.97
CA ILE A 175 21.61 -4.96 -1.50
C ILE A 175 20.09 -4.98 -1.72
N LEU A 176 19.33 -4.33 -0.84
CA LEU A 176 17.86 -4.26 -0.91
C LEU A 176 17.35 -2.86 -1.27
N GLY A 177 18.26 -1.91 -1.49
CA GLY A 177 17.98 -0.51 -1.80
C GLY A 177 17.88 0.42 -0.58
N VAL A 178 17.95 1.74 -0.83
CA VAL A 178 17.95 2.78 0.21
C VAL A 178 16.54 3.34 0.39
N SER A 179 16.09 3.41 1.65
CA SER A 179 14.79 3.97 2.01
C SER A 179 14.93 5.43 2.45
N LEU A 180 13.95 6.25 2.09
CA LEU A 180 13.65 7.54 2.69
C LEU A 180 13.38 7.33 4.18
N VAL A 181 13.94 8.22 5.00
CA VAL A 181 13.84 8.21 6.46
C VAL A 181 13.69 9.64 6.98
N GLY A 182 13.10 9.82 8.16
CA GLY A 182 12.89 11.15 8.75
C GLY A 182 11.79 11.94 8.05
N GLU A 183 11.96 13.25 7.89
CA GLU A 183 10.94 14.16 7.33
C GLU A 183 10.51 13.78 5.91
N GLU A 184 11.41 13.22 5.09
CA GLU A 184 11.09 12.74 3.74
C GLU A 184 10.19 11.50 3.73
N ALA A 185 10.04 10.83 4.87
CA ALA A 185 9.15 9.70 5.06
C ALA A 185 7.84 10.08 5.76
N ALA A 186 7.58 11.36 6.04
CA ALA A 186 6.33 11.80 6.66
C ALA A 186 5.11 11.40 5.81
N GLU A 187 4.03 11.01 6.47
CA GLU A 187 2.75 10.75 5.79
C GLU A 187 2.11 12.05 5.32
N ASP A 188 1.43 12.00 4.18
CA ASP A 188 0.65 13.11 3.65
C ASP A 188 -0.55 13.39 4.57
N VAL A 189 -0.50 14.52 5.28
CA VAL A 189 -1.53 14.93 6.24
C VAL A 189 -2.87 15.24 5.56
N ASP A 190 -2.86 15.60 4.28
CA ASP A 190 -4.05 15.90 3.50
C ASP A 190 -4.68 14.64 2.89
N ARG A 191 -3.97 13.50 2.94
CA ARG A 191 -4.44 12.19 2.47
C ARG A 191 -4.39 11.15 3.60
N PRO A 192 -5.34 11.20 4.56
CA PRO A 192 -5.36 10.26 5.69
C PRO A 192 -5.50 8.81 5.21
N ASP A 193 -4.87 7.89 5.94
CA ASP A 193 -4.88 6.45 5.69
C ASP A 193 -4.52 6.08 4.25
N CYS A 194 -3.47 6.71 3.72
CA CYS A 194 -2.90 6.36 2.43
C CYS A 194 -1.75 5.35 2.52
N ARG A 195 -1.12 5.21 3.70
CA ARG A 195 0.06 4.39 3.88
C ARG A 195 -0.27 2.92 4.15
N ILE A 196 0.42 2.04 3.42
CA ILE A 196 0.52 0.62 3.71
C ILE A 196 1.97 0.33 4.10
N LYS A 197 2.21 0.01 5.37
CA LYS A 197 3.52 -0.45 5.85
C LYS A 197 3.62 -1.94 5.59
N PHE A 198 4.81 -2.45 5.30
CA PHE A 198 4.99 -3.87 5.07
C PHE A 198 6.36 -4.38 5.52
N VAL A 199 6.45 -5.68 5.78
CA VAL A 199 7.70 -6.40 6.04
C VAL A 199 7.67 -7.70 5.27
N PHE A 200 8.67 -7.94 4.42
CA PHE A 200 8.75 -9.22 3.72
C PHE A 200 8.90 -10.36 4.74
N ASP A 201 8.21 -11.46 4.48
CA ASP A 201 8.07 -12.55 5.42
C ASP A 201 8.54 -13.88 4.83
N GLU A 202 8.15 -14.19 3.59
CA GLU A 202 8.62 -15.36 2.88
C GLU A 202 8.61 -15.16 1.37
N GLY A 203 9.40 -15.96 0.65
CA GLY A 203 9.38 -15.97 -0.80
C GLY A 203 9.58 -17.37 -1.33
N ASN A 204 8.94 -17.68 -2.46
CA ASN A 204 8.96 -19.00 -3.06
C ASN A 204 8.92 -18.89 -4.58
N PHE A 205 9.76 -19.67 -5.25
CA PHE A 205 9.55 -20.02 -6.65
C PHE A 205 8.57 -21.19 -6.72
N ASN A 206 7.61 -21.12 -7.62
CA ASN A 206 6.73 -22.21 -7.97
C ASN A 206 6.98 -22.55 -9.45
N PHE A 207 7.34 -23.81 -9.71
CA PHE A 207 7.58 -24.33 -11.06
C PHE A 207 6.65 -25.52 -11.31
N GLY A 208 5.47 -25.28 -11.89
CA GLY A 208 4.54 -26.35 -12.24
C GLY A 208 4.13 -27.22 -11.05
N GLY A 209 3.99 -26.63 -9.86
CA GLY A 209 3.66 -27.34 -8.62
C GLY A 209 4.86 -27.69 -7.73
N PHE A 210 6.09 -27.51 -8.20
CA PHE A 210 7.28 -27.66 -7.37
C PHE A 210 7.66 -26.33 -6.70
N LYS A 211 7.61 -26.28 -5.36
CA LYS A 211 7.86 -25.08 -4.55
C LYS A 211 9.31 -25.07 -4.04
N ILE A 212 10.08 -24.05 -4.42
CA ILE A 212 11.47 -23.84 -3.97
C ILE A 212 11.53 -22.53 -3.16
N PRO A 213 12.03 -22.54 -1.91
CA PRO A 213 12.18 -21.31 -1.12
C PRO A 213 13.11 -20.30 -1.80
N TYR A 214 12.73 -19.03 -1.79
CA TYR A 214 13.61 -17.93 -2.19
C TYR A 214 14.73 -17.79 -1.14
N PRO A 215 16.02 -17.74 -1.53
CA PRO A 215 17.15 -17.88 -0.59
C PRO A 215 17.45 -16.58 0.18
N VAL A 216 16.42 -15.91 0.70
CA VAL A 216 16.54 -14.72 1.54
C VAL A 216 15.90 -15.00 2.90
N PRO A 217 16.65 -14.89 4.02
CA PRO A 217 16.14 -15.16 5.36
C PRO A 217 15.35 -13.95 5.90
N PHE A 218 14.18 -13.67 5.33
CA PHE A 218 13.34 -12.51 5.66
C PHE A 218 12.97 -12.39 7.14
N ARG A 219 12.87 -13.53 7.85
CA ARG A 219 12.53 -13.59 9.28
C ARG A 219 13.75 -13.51 10.21
N SER A 220 14.96 -13.42 9.67
CA SER A 220 16.17 -13.27 10.50
C SER A 220 16.18 -11.91 11.19
N PRO A 221 16.37 -11.83 12.51
CA PRO A 221 16.46 -10.56 13.23
C PRO A 221 17.51 -9.60 12.65
N LEU A 222 18.59 -10.14 12.07
CA LEU A 222 19.67 -9.36 11.47
C LEU A 222 19.23 -8.56 10.23
N PHE A 223 18.20 -9.00 9.53
CA PHE A 223 17.71 -8.38 8.29
C PHE A 223 16.27 -7.88 8.40
N ARG A 224 15.59 -8.07 9.55
CA ARG A 224 14.16 -7.78 9.69
C ARG A 224 13.84 -6.31 9.43
N ASP A 225 14.63 -5.37 9.98
CA ASP A 225 14.48 -3.94 9.66
C ASP A 225 14.78 -3.67 8.17
N ALA A 226 15.73 -4.42 7.59
CA ALA A 226 16.14 -4.21 6.22
C ALA A 226 15.05 -4.55 5.18
N VAL A 227 14.10 -5.39 5.57
CA VAL A 227 13.00 -5.86 4.72
C VAL A 227 11.66 -5.17 5.04
N LYS A 228 11.68 -4.16 5.92
CA LYS A 228 10.55 -3.24 6.13
C LYS A 228 10.50 -2.18 5.02
N GLY A 229 9.29 -1.76 4.68
CA GLY A 229 9.04 -0.64 3.77
C GLY A 229 7.62 -0.10 3.92
N TRP A 230 7.31 0.93 3.12
CA TRP A 230 5.96 1.46 3.01
C TRP A 230 5.69 1.92 1.59
N ILE A 231 4.41 1.93 1.23
CA ILE A 231 3.88 2.58 0.04
C ILE A 231 2.74 3.51 0.46
N ASP A 232 2.71 4.71 -0.10
CA ASP A 232 1.59 5.63 0.03
C ASP A 232 0.75 5.52 -1.23
N VAL A 233 -0.54 5.21 -1.08
CA VAL A 233 -1.49 5.19 -2.19
C VAL A 233 -1.94 6.63 -2.44
N THR A 234 -1.32 7.27 -3.43
CA THR A 234 -1.54 8.69 -3.76
C THR A 234 -2.74 8.90 -4.67
N TYR A 235 -3.17 7.84 -5.37
CA TYR A 235 -4.37 7.82 -6.17
C TYR A 235 -4.96 6.41 -6.20
N LEU A 236 -6.28 6.31 -6.01
CA LEU A 236 -7.03 5.06 -6.11
C LEU A 236 -8.38 5.30 -6.79
N SER A 237 -8.63 4.47 -7.81
CA SER A 237 -9.93 4.27 -8.43
C SER A 237 -10.31 2.79 -8.42
N ASP A 238 -11.45 2.45 -9.02
CA ASP A 238 -11.88 1.06 -9.20
C ASP A 238 -10.92 0.26 -10.10
N ARG A 239 -10.24 0.95 -11.03
CA ARG A 239 -9.41 0.32 -12.06
C ARG A 239 -7.93 0.66 -12.02
N LEU A 240 -7.54 1.77 -11.39
CA LEU A 240 -6.15 2.26 -11.37
C LEU A 240 -5.71 2.58 -9.94
N ARG A 241 -4.46 2.27 -9.63
CA ARG A 241 -3.79 2.66 -8.38
C ARG A 241 -2.43 3.24 -8.68
N ILE A 242 -2.17 4.42 -8.14
CA ILE A 242 -0.83 5.02 -8.12
C ILE A 242 -0.32 4.96 -6.69
N SER A 243 0.92 4.53 -6.53
CA SER A 243 1.55 4.46 -5.21
C SER A 243 2.98 4.98 -5.25
N ARG A 244 3.39 5.66 -4.18
CA ARG A 244 4.76 6.12 -3.99
C ARG A 244 5.41 5.33 -2.87
N GLY A 245 6.48 4.63 -3.18
CA GLY A 245 7.23 3.83 -2.24
C GLY A 245 8.25 4.63 -1.48
N ASN A 246 8.63 4.11 -0.32
CA ASN A 246 9.64 4.64 0.58
C ASN A 246 11.05 4.76 -0.02
N LYS A 247 11.25 4.52 -1.31
CA LYS A 247 12.54 4.64 -1.99
C LYS A 247 12.54 5.71 -3.09
N GLY A 248 11.47 6.50 -3.18
CA GLY A 248 11.25 7.45 -4.26
C GLY A 248 10.71 6.80 -5.54
N THR A 249 10.18 5.58 -5.43
CA THR A 249 9.64 4.82 -6.57
C THR A 249 8.14 5.11 -6.74
N THR A 250 7.72 5.43 -7.95
CA THR A 250 6.29 5.52 -8.30
C THR A 250 5.87 4.24 -8.98
N PHE A 251 4.76 3.65 -8.56
CA PHE A 251 4.15 2.46 -9.15
C PHE A 251 2.78 2.82 -9.74
N ILE A 252 2.54 2.43 -10.97
CA ILE A 252 1.24 2.56 -11.64
C ILE A 252 0.70 1.15 -11.87
N LEU A 253 -0.42 0.83 -11.23
CA LEU A 253 -1.02 -0.49 -11.27
C LEU A 253 -2.47 -0.43 -11.77
N LYS A 254 -2.87 -1.47 -12.50
CA LYS A 254 -4.23 -1.67 -12.99
C LYS A 254 -4.89 -2.82 -12.25
N LYS A 255 -6.16 -2.66 -11.90
CA LYS A 255 -6.97 -3.70 -11.28
C LYS A 255 -7.18 -4.85 -12.27
N GLU A 256 -6.99 -6.08 -11.80
CA GLU A 256 -7.42 -7.28 -12.51
C GLU A 256 -8.75 -7.75 -11.90
N TYR A 257 -9.73 -8.00 -12.76
CA TYR A 257 -11.08 -8.47 -12.40
C TYR A 257 -11.22 -9.97 -12.66
#